data_AF-A0A0F9PCZ8-F1
#
_entry.id   AF-A0A0F9PCZ8-F1
#
_cell.length_a   1.000
_cell.length_b   1.000
_cell.length_c   1.000
_cell.angle_alpha   90.00
_cell.angle_beta   90.00
_cell.angle_gamma   90.00
#
_symmetry.space_group_name_H-M   'P 1'
#
loop_
_entity.id
_entity.type
_entity.pdbx_description
1 polymer ?
#
loop_
_entity_poly.entity_id
_entity_poly.type
_entity_poly.pdbx_seq_one_letter_code
_entity_poly.pdbx_strand_id
1 'polypeptide(L)'
;MKMPMMKCGHTAMAINGKKEPCCVICHGDPRSEIIDDLPELTGRLAKCGCGNTRESSIELAFFEYKGQDSLASKEMCKLCSYALTAHWPRWEYQILIVRDWFKHKNIKTDEIRTEHLPNKKAIEGYVKARISQLLSQTGILFSSGEQKGEIATKIYEAKAGYIKGPLPSGSEHDFVPHGIFKYDVFYCGCRGWD
;
A
#
# COMPACT_ATOMS: atom_id res chain seq x y z
N MET A 1 5.88 -23.13 16.80
CA MET A 1 5.12 -23.32 15.55
C MET A 1 5.93 -22.64 14.45
N LYS A 2 6.20 -23.31 13.33
CA LYS A 2 6.94 -22.71 12.21
C LYS A 2 6.03 -21.65 11.57
N MET A 3 6.51 -20.42 11.45
CA MET A 3 5.72 -19.35 10.83
C MET A 3 5.73 -19.55 9.30
N PRO A 4 4.57 -19.52 8.62
CA PRO A 4 4.53 -19.64 7.17
C PRO A 4 5.07 -18.39 6.48
N MET A 5 5.48 -18.55 5.24
CA MET A 5 5.84 -17.46 4.33
C MET A 5 4.58 -16.93 3.63
N MET A 6 4.53 -15.63 3.34
CA MET A 6 3.44 -15.01 2.59
C MET A 6 3.86 -14.68 1.15
N LYS A 7 2.89 -14.58 0.22
CA LYS A 7 3.11 -14.16 -1.18
C LYS A 7 3.77 -12.79 -1.28
N CYS A 8 3.64 -11.95 -0.25
CA CYS A 8 4.23 -10.62 -0.19
C CYS A 8 5.75 -10.64 0.05
N GLY A 9 6.31 -11.83 0.33
CA GLY A 9 7.73 -12.01 0.63
C GLY A 9 8.05 -11.88 2.11
N HIS A 10 7.08 -11.55 2.96
CA HIS A 10 7.25 -11.50 4.42
C HIS A 10 6.85 -12.82 5.07
N THR A 11 7.50 -13.19 6.18
CA THR A 11 6.96 -14.24 7.08
C THR A 11 5.63 -13.78 7.70
N ALA A 12 4.74 -14.68 8.11
CA ALA A 12 3.65 -14.33 9.02
C ALA A 12 4.20 -13.76 10.34
N MET A 13 3.60 -12.69 10.87
CA MET A 13 3.99 -12.11 12.17
C MET A 13 2.82 -11.90 13.13
N ALA A 14 1.59 -12.20 12.71
CA ALA A 14 0.42 -12.14 13.56
C ALA A 14 -0.61 -13.20 13.17
N ILE A 15 -1.72 -13.21 13.92
CA ILE A 15 -2.89 -14.02 13.70
C ILE A 15 -4.08 -13.07 13.50
N ASN A 16 -4.84 -13.26 12.42
CA ASN A 16 -6.00 -12.43 12.11
C ASN A 16 -7.22 -12.80 12.98
N GLY A 17 -8.34 -12.08 12.84
CA GLY A 17 -9.59 -12.35 13.58
C GLY A 17 -10.20 -13.74 13.32
N LYS A 18 -9.78 -14.44 12.26
CA LYS A 18 -10.19 -15.82 11.93
C LYS A 18 -9.23 -16.88 12.50
N LYS A 19 -8.24 -16.47 13.29
CA LYS A 19 -7.18 -17.33 13.83
C LYS A 19 -6.21 -17.88 12.76
N GLU A 20 -6.08 -17.22 11.62
CA GLU A 20 -5.14 -17.59 10.55
C GLU A 20 -3.88 -16.72 10.62
N PRO A 21 -2.68 -17.27 10.30
CA PRO A 21 -1.47 -16.47 10.20
C PRO A 21 -1.61 -15.35 9.17
N CYS A 22 -1.13 -14.14 9.50
CA CYS A 22 -1.15 -13.00 8.60
C CYS A 22 0.16 -12.19 8.65
N CYS A 23 0.47 -11.51 7.54
CA CYS A 23 1.51 -10.49 7.53
C CYS A 23 0.95 -9.20 8.14
N VAL A 24 1.58 -8.68 9.19
CA VAL A 24 1.17 -7.40 9.81
C VAL A 24 1.50 -6.20 8.93
N ILE A 25 2.52 -6.31 8.08
CA ILE A 25 3.00 -5.24 7.20
C ILE A 25 2.03 -5.07 6.02
N CYS A 26 1.52 -6.19 5.48
CA CYS A 26 0.69 -6.23 4.28
C CYS A 26 -0.77 -6.63 4.57
N HIS A 27 -1.24 -6.47 5.80
CA HIS A 27 -2.59 -6.90 6.18
C HIS A 27 -3.67 -6.28 5.27
N GLY A 28 -4.51 -7.13 4.67
CA GLY A 28 -5.58 -6.72 3.75
C GLY A 28 -5.16 -6.64 2.28
N ASP A 29 -3.86 -6.78 1.97
CA ASP A 29 -3.38 -6.97 0.59
C ASP A 29 -3.60 -8.43 0.16
N PRO A 30 -4.15 -8.73 -1.03
CA PRO A 30 -4.25 -10.10 -1.54
C PRO A 30 -2.91 -10.83 -1.62
N ARG A 31 -1.79 -10.11 -1.69
CA ARG A 31 -0.43 -10.67 -1.63
C ARG A 31 -0.06 -11.13 -0.22
N SER A 32 -0.86 -10.89 0.81
CA SER A 32 -0.60 -11.37 2.18
C SER A 32 -1.04 -12.82 2.44
N GLU A 33 -1.50 -13.53 1.40
CA GLU A 33 -1.84 -14.95 1.46
C GLU A 33 -0.62 -15.84 1.71
N ILE A 34 -0.82 -16.97 2.38
CA ILE A 34 0.22 -17.98 2.65
C ILE A 34 0.65 -18.64 1.33
N ILE A 35 1.94 -18.98 1.23
CA ILE A 35 2.47 -19.86 0.18
C ILE A 35 2.94 -21.19 0.76
N ASP A 36 2.71 -22.27 0.01
CA ASP A 36 3.19 -23.61 0.36
C ASP A 36 4.63 -23.83 -0.12
N ASP A 37 4.96 -23.31 -1.31
CA ASP A 37 6.29 -23.43 -1.91
C ASP A 37 7.23 -22.35 -1.35
N LEU A 38 8.08 -22.75 -0.40
CA LEU A 38 9.08 -21.86 0.18
C LEU A 38 10.22 -21.58 -0.80
N PRO A 39 10.75 -20.34 -0.83
CA PRO A 39 11.91 -20.03 -1.65
C PRO A 39 13.17 -20.73 -1.14
N GLU A 40 14.12 -20.98 -2.04
CA GLU A 40 15.44 -21.49 -1.66
C GLU A 40 16.24 -20.42 -0.89
N LEU A 41 16.62 -20.76 0.34
CA LEU A 41 17.35 -19.86 1.24
C LEU A 41 18.82 -20.27 1.43
N THR A 42 19.22 -21.46 0.97
CA THR A 42 20.59 -21.97 1.14
C THR A 42 21.61 -20.99 0.58
N GLY A 43 22.57 -20.60 1.42
CA GLY A 43 23.63 -19.66 1.08
C GLY A 43 23.20 -18.19 1.02
N ARG A 44 21.91 -17.87 1.25
CA ARG A 44 21.45 -16.49 1.35
C ARG A 44 21.69 -15.93 2.76
N LEU A 45 21.93 -14.62 2.81
CA LEU A 45 22.10 -13.88 4.05
C LEU A 45 21.00 -12.82 4.18
N ALA A 46 20.50 -12.61 5.39
CA ALA A 46 19.62 -11.51 5.75
C ALA A 46 20.41 -10.40 6.46
N LYS A 47 20.05 -9.15 6.23
CA LYS A 47 20.68 -7.96 6.84
C LYS A 47 19.66 -7.07 7.53
N CYS A 48 19.95 -6.70 8.78
CA CYS A 48 19.18 -5.72 9.55
C CYS A 48 19.64 -4.30 9.22
N GLY A 49 18.76 -3.31 9.43
CA GLY A 49 19.07 -1.88 9.26
C GLY A 49 20.24 -1.37 10.12
N CYS A 50 20.62 -2.04 11.21
CA CYS A 50 21.82 -1.71 11.99
C CYS A 50 23.13 -2.29 11.42
N GLY A 51 23.06 -3.10 10.35
CA GLY A 51 24.22 -3.74 9.75
C GLY A 51 24.43 -5.20 10.11
N ASN A 52 23.78 -5.73 11.16
CA ASN A 52 23.87 -7.14 11.54
C ASN A 52 23.43 -8.05 10.40
N THR A 53 24.20 -9.11 10.15
CA THR A 53 23.92 -10.12 9.12
C THR A 53 23.85 -11.52 9.74
N ARG A 54 22.98 -12.37 9.18
CA ARG A 54 22.78 -13.78 9.57
C ARG A 54 22.35 -14.58 8.33
N GLU A 55 22.38 -15.91 8.43
CA GLU A 55 21.77 -16.76 7.42
C GLU A 55 20.28 -16.46 7.29
N SER A 56 19.79 -16.40 6.05
CA SER A 56 18.37 -16.16 5.78
C SER A 56 17.53 -17.31 6.33
N SER A 57 16.52 -16.98 7.12
CA SER A 57 15.56 -17.94 7.66
C SER A 57 14.22 -17.25 7.83
N ILE A 58 13.15 -17.97 7.48
CA ILE A 58 11.78 -17.49 7.71
C ILE A 58 11.48 -17.32 9.20
N GLU A 59 12.29 -17.89 10.10
CA GLU A 59 12.15 -17.74 11.55
C GLU A 59 12.72 -16.42 12.08
N LEU A 60 13.41 -15.64 11.25
CA LEU A 60 13.89 -14.31 11.65
C LEU A 60 12.72 -13.35 11.82
N ALA A 61 12.80 -12.50 12.86
CA ALA A 61 11.77 -11.50 13.12
C ALA A 61 11.69 -10.50 11.96
N PHE A 62 10.47 -10.24 11.51
CA PHE A 62 10.19 -9.40 10.34
C PHE A 62 10.98 -9.78 9.08
N PHE A 63 11.21 -11.09 8.86
CA PHE A 63 11.92 -11.55 7.67
C PHE A 63 11.18 -11.16 6.38
N GLU A 64 11.93 -10.65 5.41
CA GLU A 64 11.50 -10.37 4.04
C GLU A 64 12.49 -11.03 3.07
N TYR A 65 11.99 -11.96 2.26
CA TYR A 65 12.75 -12.55 1.17
C TYR A 65 12.85 -11.56 0.00
N LYS A 66 14.07 -11.26 -0.40
CA LYS A 66 14.42 -10.36 -1.50
C LYS A 66 15.21 -11.08 -2.60
N GLY A 67 15.10 -12.41 -2.65
CA GLY A 67 15.78 -13.23 -3.64
C GLY A 67 15.07 -13.25 -4.99
N GLN A 68 15.37 -14.30 -5.76
CA GLN A 68 14.80 -14.52 -7.08
C GLN A 68 13.27 -14.59 -6.99
N ASP A 69 12.61 -13.95 -7.93
CA ASP A 69 11.15 -13.89 -8.02
C ASP A 69 10.38 -13.18 -6.89
N SER A 70 11.06 -12.67 -5.86
CA SER A 70 10.45 -11.86 -4.79
C SER A 70 9.77 -10.59 -5.35
N LEU A 71 8.73 -10.09 -4.68
CA LEU A 71 8.11 -8.81 -5.03
C LEU A 71 9.15 -7.70 -5.07
N ALA A 72 10.04 -7.63 -4.08
CA ALA A 72 11.11 -6.65 -4.07
C ALA A 72 11.98 -6.74 -5.33
N SER A 73 12.36 -7.95 -5.79
CA SER A 73 13.17 -8.11 -7.01
C SER A 73 12.48 -7.63 -8.29
N LYS A 74 11.14 -7.75 -8.34
CA LYS A 74 10.32 -7.44 -9.52
C LYS A 74 9.80 -6.01 -9.53
N GLU A 75 9.46 -5.48 -8.36
CA GLU A 75 8.74 -4.22 -8.20
C GLU A 75 9.62 -3.10 -7.66
N MET A 76 10.85 -3.36 -7.19
CA MET A 76 11.78 -2.27 -6.84
C MET A 76 12.66 -1.92 -8.02
N CYS A 77 12.91 -0.63 -8.23
CA CYS A 77 13.78 -0.19 -9.30
C CYS A 77 15.26 -0.26 -8.88
N LYS A 78 16.11 -0.85 -9.73
CA LYS A 78 17.56 -0.91 -9.53
C LYS A 78 18.22 0.47 -9.45
N LEU A 79 17.69 1.44 -10.19
CA LEU A 79 18.33 2.74 -10.40
C LEU A 79 18.04 3.74 -9.27
N CYS A 80 16.81 3.75 -8.75
CA CYS A 80 16.37 4.72 -7.73
C CYS A 80 15.83 4.09 -6.45
N SER A 81 15.72 2.75 -6.37
CA SER A 81 15.12 2.04 -5.23
C SER A 81 13.66 2.41 -4.92
N TYR A 82 12.94 3.07 -5.83
CA TYR A 82 11.49 3.25 -5.72
C TYR A 82 10.72 2.06 -6.29
N ALA A 83 9.48 1.88 -5.82
CA ALA A 83 8.57 0.87 -6.34
C ALA A 83 8.16 1.16 -7.80
N LEU A 84 7.77 0.13 -8.55
CA LEU A 84 7.28 0.19 -9.93
C LEU A 84 6.13 1.20 -10.07
N THR A 85 5.29 1.32 -9.04
CA THR A 85 4.20 2.29 -9.01
C THR A 85 4.68 3.73 -9.12
N ALA A 86 5.85 4.08 -8.58
CA ALA A 86 6.43 5.41 -8.71
C ALA A 86 6.86 5.74 -10.16
N HIS A 87 7.12 4.70 -10.96
CA HIS A 87 7.41 4.82 -12.40
C HIS A 87 6.16 4.82 -13.27
N TRP A 88 4.98 4.53 -12.71
CA TRP A 88 3.76 4.65 -13.48
C TRP A 88 3.48 6.12 -13.83
N PRO A 89 2.85 6.36 -14.98
CA PRO A 89 2.47 7.71 -15.36
C PRO A 89 1.58 8.36 -14.30
N ARG A 90 1.74 9.67 -14.14
CA ARG A 90 0.93 10.46 -13.23
C ARG A 90 -0.36 10.90 -13.91
N TRP A 91 -1.48 10.73 -13.24
CA TRP A 91 -2.80 11.15 -13.70
C TRP A 91 -3.38 12.13 -12.71
N GLU A 92 -3.80 13.28 -13.18
CA GLU A 92 -4.57 14.24 -12.41
C GLU A 92 -6.06 13.99 -12.65
N TYR A 93 -6.87 14.02 -11.60
CA TYR A 93 -8.32 13.96 -11.75
C TYR A 93 -9.01 14.92 -10.80
N GLN A 94 -10.23 15.29 -11.17
CA GLN A 94 -11.12 16.10 -10.36
C GLN A 94 -12.38 15.29 -10.02
N ILE A 95 -12.81 15.35 -8.76
CA ILE A 95 -14.15 14.93 -8.33
C ILE A 95 -14.90 16.15 -7.82
N LEU A 96 -16.08 16.38 -8.39
CA LEU A 96 -17.03 17.39 -7.94
C LEU A 96 -17.93 16.76 -6.88
N ILE A 97 -17.95 17.33 -5.69
CA ILE A 97 -18.69 16.79 -4.53
C ILE A 97 -19.73 17.82 -4.11
N VAL A 98 -20.98 17.40 -4.00
CA VAL A 98 -22.08 18.20 -3.42
C VAL A 98 -22.45 17.60 -2.08
N ARG A 99 -22.37 18.42 -1.03
CA ARG A 99 -22.64 18.00 0.34
C ARG A 99 -23.39 19.07 1.14
N ASP A 100 -24.14 18.64 2.14
CA ASP A 100 -24.61 19.51 3.20
C ASP A 100 -23.62 19.48 4.35
N TRP A 101 -23.29 20.65 4.88
CA TRP A 101 -22.37 20.80 6.00
C TRP A 101 -22.98 21.77 7.01
N PHE A 102 -23.30 21.27 8.20
CA PHE A 102 -23.97 22.04 9.24
C PHE A 102 -25.24 22.75 8.72
N LYS A 103 -25.31 24.08 8.87
CA LYS A 103 -26.42 24.94 8.44
C LYS A 103 -26.34 25.32 6.96
N HIS A 104 -25.28 24.92 6.26
CA HIS A 104 -25.05 25.23 4.86
C HIS A 104 -25.46 24.05 4.00
N LYS A 105 -26.42 24.29 3.10
CA LYS A 105 -26.90 23.29 2.15
C LYS A 105 -26.19 23.44 0.80
N ASN A 106 -26.03 22.33 0.10
CA ASN A 106 -25.52 22.27 -1.27
C ASN A 106 -24.13 22.90 -1.45
N ILE A 107 -23.22 22.70 -0.49
CA ILE A 107 -21.83 23.10 -0.66
C ILE A 107 -21.22 22.26 -1.77
N LYS A 108 -20.68 22.93 -2.78
CA LYS A 108 -19.90 22.33 -3.86
C LYS A 108 -18.42 22.43 -3.50
N THR A 109 -17.73 21.31 -3.54
CA THR A 109 -16.28 21.24 -3.35
C THR A 109 -15.65 20.43 -4.46
N ASP A 110 -14.46 20.86 -4.86
CA ASP A 110 -13.68 20.17 -5.89
C ASP A 110 -12.49 19.49 -5.19
N GLU A 111 -12.36 18.18 -5.39
CA GLU A 111 -11.18 17.43 -4.97
C GLU A 111 -10.33 17.17 -6.21
N ILE A 112 -9.19 17.87 -6.32
CA ILE A 112 -8.19 17.64 -7.36
C ILE A 112 -7.06 16.82 -6.73
N ARG A 113 -6.74 15.67 -7.33
CA ARG A 113 -5.64 14.81 -6.89
C ARG A 113 -4.77 14.36 -8.05
N THR A 114 -3.58 13.92 -7.72
CA THR A 114 -2.69 13.21 -8.63
C THR A 114 -2.43 11.81 -8.11
N GLU A 115 -2.53 10.81 -8.98
CA GLU A 115 -2.25 9.40 -8.67
C GLU A 115 -1.30 8.81 -9.72
N HIS A 116 -0.52 7.81 -9.30
CA HIS A 116 0.32 7.03 -10.20
C HIS A 116 -0.44 5.77 -10.62
N LEU A 117 -0.82 5.67 -11.89
CA LEU A 117 -1.59 4.55 -12.39
C LEU A 117 -1.10 4.13 -13.78
N PRO A 118 -1.11 2.82 -14.09
CA PRO A 118 -0.39 2.29 -15.24
C PRO A 118 -1.00 2.73 -16.58
N ASN A 119 -2.29 3.10 -16.61
CA ASN A 119 -2.99 3.49 -17.83
C ASN A 119 -4.32 4.21 -17.52
N LYS A 120 -4.95 4.73 -18.57
CA LYS A 120 -6.23 5.45 -18.50
C LYS A 120 -7.36 4.62 -17.87
N LYS A 121 -7.48 3.33 -18.23
CA LYS A 121 -8.52 2.44 -17.70
C LYS A 121 -8.39 2.26 -16.18
N ALA A 122 -7.16 2.20 -15.67
CA ALA A 122 -6.90 2.10 -14.24
C ALA A 122 -7.34 3.36 -13.48
N ILE A 123 -7.05 4.57 -13.99
CA ILE A 123 -7.52 5.82 -13.37
C ILE A 123 -9.04 5.97 -13.45
N GLU A 124 -9.69 5.59 -14.54
CA GLU A 124 -11.15 5.58 -14.64
C GLU A 124 -11.79 4.66 -13.59
N GLY A 125 -11.24 3.44 -13.42
CA GLY A 125 -11.67 2.50 -12.40
C GLY A 125 -11.46 3.04 -10.98
N TYR A 126 -10.30 3.64 -10.72
CA TYR A 126 -9.98 4.25 -9.43
C TYR A 126 -10.92 5.40 -9.09
N VAL A 127 -11.14 6.34 -10.02
CA VAL A 127 -12.06 7.48 -9.83
C VAL A 127 -13.48 6.99 -9.54
N LYS A 128 -13.94 5.96 -10.26
CA LYS A 128 -15.25 5.34 -9.99
C LYS A 128 -15.34 4.76 -8.58
N ALA A 129 -14.33 4.00 -8.14
CA ALA A 129 -14.29 3.44 -6.79
C ALA A 129 -14.24 4.53 -5.71
N ARG A 130 -13.49 5.61 -5.95
CA ARG A 130 -13.41 6.77 -5.05
C ARG A 130 -14.74 7.51 -4.92
N ILE A 131 -15.45 7.71 -6.04
CA ILE A 131 -16.81 8.28 -6.03
C ILE A 131 -17.74 7.40 -5.19
N SER A 132 -17.73 6.08 -5.39
CA SER A 132 -18.52 5.15 -4.57
C SER A 132 -18.17 5.22 -3.09
N GLN A 133 -16.87 5.32 -2.76
CA GLN A 133 -16.41 5.51 -1.38
C GLN A 133 -16.95 6.81 -0.77
N LEU A 134 -16.82 7.94 -1.48
CA LEU A 134 -17.32 9.24 -1.03
C LEU A 134 -18.84 9.20 -0.78
N LEU A 135 -19.59 8.55 -1.67
CA LEU A 135 -21.03 8.38 -1.50
C LEU A 135 -21.39 7.45 -0.33
N SER A 136 -20.56 6.46 0.00
CA SER A 136 -20.76 5.60 1.17
C SER A 136 -20.41 6.26 2.51
N GLN A 137 -19.61 7.33 2.50
CA GLN A 137 -19.21 8.07 3.70
C GLN A 137 -20.33 8.97 4.26
N THR A 138 -21.51 8.98 3.64
CA THR A 138 -22.70 9.65 4.17
C THR A 138 -23.14 9.00 5.49
N GLY A 139 -22.81 9.63 6.61
CA GLY A 139 -23.46 9.31 7.89
C GLY A 139 -22.59 9.33 9.14
N ILE A 140 -21.27 9.25 9.05
CA ILE A 140 -20.44 9.17 10.27
C ILE A 140 -19.10 9.87 10.07
N LEU A 141 -18.99 11.10 10.59
CA LEU A 141 -17.71 11.72 10.89
C LEU A 141 -17.67 11.93 12.40
N PHE A 142 -16.97 11.04 13.09
CA PHE A 142 -16.70 11.11 14.52
C PHE A 142 -16.02 12.44 14.87
N SER A 143 -16.61 13.22 15.77
CA SER A 143 -15.81 14.04 16.67
C SER A 143 -15.30 13.12 17.77
N SER A 144 -13.98 12.92 17.85
CA SER A 144 -13.31 12.22 18.95
C SER A 144 -13.34 13.02 20.27
N GLY A 145 -14.44 13.71 20.56
CA GLY A 145 -14.63 14.53 21.75
C GLY A 145 -16.11 14.89 21.88
N GLU A 146 -16.60 14.93 23.12
CA GLU A 146 -18.01 15.11 23.55
C GLU A 146 -18.68 16.42 23.07
N GLN A 147 -18.76 16.68 21.77
CA GLN A 147 -19.63 17.73 21.26
C GLN A 147 -21.03 17.14 21.00
N LYS A 148 -21.89 17.24 22.01
CA LYS A 148 -23.34 17.01 21.90
C LYS A 148 -23.93 17.98 20.86
N GLY A 149 -24.00 17.52 19.62
CA GLY A 149 -24.56 18.27 18.50
C GLY A 149 -23.97 17.84 17.16
N GLU A 150 -23.99 16.54 16.85
CA GLU A 150 -23.50 16.02 15.58
C GLU A 150 -24.44 16.46 14.44
N ILE A 151 -23.93 17.29 13.52
CA ILE A 151 -24.55 17.43 12.20
C ILE A 151 -23.76 16.56 11.24
N ALA A 152 -24.32 15.41 10.89
CA ALA A 152 -23.73 14.51 9.91
C ALA A 152 -23.53 15.25 8.58
N THR A 153 -22.29 15.26 8.08
CA THR A 153 -22.03 15.70 6.71
C THR A 153 -22.63 14.66 5.77
N LYS A 154 -23.55 15.08 4.90
CA LYS A 154 -24.16 14.21 3.90
C LYS A 154 -23.70 14.63 2.51
N ILE A 155 -22.96 13.75 1.84
CA ILE A 155 -22.60 13.85 0.43
C ILE A 155 -23.76 13.29 -0.42
N TYR A 156 -24.35 14.11 -1.27
CA TYR A 156 -25.50 13.69 -2.11
C TYR A 156 -25.06 13.34 -3.53
N GLU A 157 -24.00 13.98 -3.99
CA GLU A 157 -23.49 13.82 -5.34
C GLU A 157 -21.97 13.82 -5.28
N ALA A 158 -21.36 12.85 -5.95
CA ALA A 158 -19.96 12.88 -6.30
C ALA A 158 -19.85 12.43 -7.75
N LYS A 159 -19.21 13.23 -8.60
CA LYS A 159 -19.02 12.90 -10.02
C LYS A 159 -17.63 13.26 -10.50
N ALA A 160 -17.17 12.54 -11.51
CA ALA A 160 -15.92 12.88 -12.17
C ALA A 160 -16.07 14.24 -12.88
N GLY A 161 -15.11 15.14 -12.64
CA GLY A 161 -14.94 16.38 -13.40
C GLY A 161 -14.12 16.08 -14.66
N TYR A 162 -12.80 16.00 -14.49
CA TYR A 162 -11.88 15.63 -15.56
C TYR A 162 -10.87 14.56 -15.11
N ILE A 163 -10.23 13.93 -16.10
CA ILE A 163 -9.02 13.12 -15.94
C ILE A 163 -8.01 13.61 -16.97
N LYS A 164 -6.80 13.99 -16.52
CA LYS A 164 -5.73 14.56 -17.31
C LYS A 164 -4.46 13.73 -17.12
N GLY A 165 -3.74 13.44 -18.21
CA GLY A 165 -2.48 12.72 -18.17
C GLY A 165 -2.21 11.92 -19.46
N PRO A 166 -1.07 11.20 -19.51
CA PRO A 166 -0.08 11.13 -18.45
C PRO A 166 0.70 12.44 -18.29
N LEU A 167 0.84 12.90 -17.05
CA LEU A 167 1.85 13.89 -16.66
C LEU A 167 3.22 13.20 -16.60
N PRO A 168 4.33 13.94 -16.76
CA PRO A 168 5.67 13.37 -16.60
C PRO A 168 5.78 12.59 -15.29
N SER A 169 6.34 11.38 -15.35
CA SER A 169 6.67 10.61 -14.14
C SER A 169 7.59 11.45 -13.25
N GLY A 170 7.46 11.30 -11.94
CA GLY A 170 8.41 11.90 -11.00
C GLY A 170 9.82 11.28 -11.13
N SER A 171 9.93 10.11 -11.75
CA SER A 171 11.21 9.47 -12.06
C SER A 171 11.81 10.02 -13.35
N GLU A 172 13.11 10.33 -13.30
CA GLU A 172 13.92 10.77 -14.45
C GLU A 172 14.28 9.63 -15.41
N HIS A 173 13.85 8.40 -15.13
CA HIS A 173 14.19 7.20 -15.90
C HIS A 173 13.06 6.14 -15.89
N ASP A 174 13.15 5.22 -16.85
CA ASP A 174 12.27 4.06 -16.94
C ASP A 174 12.51 3.06 -15.81
N PHE A 175 11.49 2.26 -15.51
CA PHE A 175 11.60 1.21 -14.50
C PHE A 175 12.54 0.09 -14.98
N VAL A 176 13.55 -0.18 -14.16
CA VAL A 176 14.43 -1.34 -14.31
C VAL A 176 14.28 -2.22 -13.07
N PRO A 177 13.76 -3.46 -13.16
CA PRO A 177 13.66 -4.35 -12.01
C PRO A 177 15.00 -4.50 -11.29
N HIS A 178 14.98 -4.51 -9.97
CA HIS A 178 16.19 -4.64 -9.17
C HIS A 178 16.89 -5.99 -9.40
N GLY A 179 16.11 -7.04 -9.62
CA GLY A 179 16.60 -8.42 -9.63
C GLY A 179 16.96 -8.89 -8.23
N ILE A 180 17.74 -9.97 -8.15
CA ILE A 180 18.11 -10.60 -6.88
C ILE A 180 18.88 -9.61 -5.99
N PHE A 181 18.37 -9.33 -4.79
CA PHE A 181 19.10 -8.56 -3.80
C PHE A 181 20.21 -9.42 -3.18
N LYS A 182 21.33 -8.77 -2.87
CA LYS A 182 22.46 -9.38 -2.14
C LYS A 182 22.04 -9.92 -0.77
N TYR A 183 21.11 -9.24 -0.10
CA TYR A 183 20.62 -9.61 1.21
C TYR A 183 19.09 -9.64 1.23
N ASP A 184 18.55 -10.61 1.95
CA ASP A 184 17.19 -10.54 2.50
C ASP A 184 17.17 -9.54 3.66
N VAL A 185 15.99 -9.20 4.19
CA VAL A 185 15.87 -8.23 5.29
C VAL A 185 15.28 -8.92 6.51
N PHE A 186 15.75 -8.52 7.68
CA PHE A 186 15.15 -8.91 8.96
C PHE A 186 15.33 -7.78 9.98
N TYR A 187 14.61 -7.86 11.09
CA TYR A 187 14.78 -6.94 12.22
C TYR A 187 15.39 -7.68 13.41
N CYS A 188 16.52 -7.18 13.92
CA CYS A 188 17.21 -7.80 15.05
C CYS A 188 16.88 -7.16 16.42
N GLY A 189 15.88 -6.28 16.51
CA GLY A 189 15.55 -5.56 17.74
C GLY A 189 16.44 -4.36 18.09
N CYS A 190 17.37 -3.98 17.20
CA CYS A 190 18.36 -2.92 17.47
C CYS A 190 17.78 -1.51 17.65
N ARG A 191 16.51 -1.28 17.33
CA ARG A 191 15.82 0.00 17.52
C ARG A 191 14.75 -0.09 18.61
N GLY A 192 14.88 -1.07 19.51
CA GLY A 192 13.95 -1.32 20.60
C GLY A 192 12.69 -2.06 20.17
N TRP A 193 12.00 -2.58 21.17
CA TRP A 193 10.61 -3.04 21.12
C TRP A 193 9.77 -2.43 22.26
N ASP A 194 10.43 -1.59 23.06
CA ASP A 194 9.97 -1.07 24.35
C ASP A 194 9.20 0.23 24.19
#